data_AF-A0A1F7Y192-F1
#
_entry.id   AF-A0A1F7Y192-F1
#
_cell.length_a   1.000
_cell.length_b   1.000
_cell.length_c   1.000
_cell.angle_alpha   90.00
_cell.angle_beta   90.00
_cell.angle_gamma   90.00
#
_symmetry.space_group_name_H-M   'P 1'
#
loop_
_entity.id
_entity.type
_entity.pdbx_description
1 polymer ?
#
loop_
_entity_poly.entity_id
_entity_poly.type
_entity_poly.pdbx_seq_one_letter_code
_entity_poly.pdbx_strand_id
1 'polypeptide(L)'
;MDNSDIKKEAKKRINIMKGHLDALAKMIREGRSCTCLLDQSMAIQNSLKSLDTLIIKKYLESNVVGQFTRQKEGTIKELLDVYKRRQKRATLSANRRFNI
;
A
#
# COMPACT_ATOMS: atom_id res chain seq x y z
N MET A 1 -19.34 -13.20 2.76
CA MET A 1 -18.87 -12.05 1.97
C MET A 1 -17.69 -12.52 1.12
N ASP A 2 -17.96 -12.70 -0.18
CA ASP A 2 -17.11 -13.44 -1.13
C ASP A 2 -15.77 -12.71 -1.40
N ASN A 3 -14.74 -13.49 -1.72
CA ASN A 3 -13.41 -13.02 -2.13
C ASN A 3 -13.47 -12.11 -3.38
N SER A 4 -14.56 -12.19 -4.16
CA SER A 4 -14.76 -11.40 -5.37
C SER A 4 -14.84 -9.88 -5.13
N ASP A 5 -15.36 -9.41 -4.00
CA ASP A 5 -15.52 -7.96 -3.77
C ASP A 5 -14.19 -7.26 -3.50
N ILE A 6 -13.30 -7.90 -2.75
CA ILE A 6 -11.96 -7.35 -2.48
C ILE A 6 -11.08 -7.43 -3.72
N LYS A 7 -11.20 -8.50 -4.52
CA LYS A 7 -10.52 -8.59 -5.81
C LYS A 7 -10.95 -7.44 -6.74
N LYS A 8 -12.25 -7.12 -6.79
CA LYS A 8 -12.78 -5.98 -7.56
C LYS A 8 -12.21 -4.65 -7.06
N GLU A 9 -12.26 -4.39 -5.76
CA GLU A 9 -11.77 -3.14 -5.17
C GLU A 9 -10.24 -2.99 -5.32
N ALA A 10 -9.48 -4.06 -5.13
CA ALA A 10 -8.04 -4.07 -5.39
C ALA A 10 -7.73 -3.76 -6.86
N LYS A 11 -8.47 -4.38 -7.80
CA LYS A 11 -8.31 -4.12 -9.24
C LYS A 11 -8.61 -2.65 -9.58
N LYS A 12 -9.66 -2.08 -8.98
CA LYS A 12 -10.00 -0.66 -9.14
C LYS A 12 -8.85 0.25 -8.71
N ARG A 13 -8.27 0.01 -7.52
CA ARG A 13 -7.13 0.79 -7.00
C ARG A 13 -5.88 0.66 -7.88
N ILE A 14 -5.61 -0.54 -8.41
CA ILE A 14 -4.53 -0.77 -9.37
C ILE A 14 -4.74 0.03 -10.65
N ASN A 15 -5.95 0.06 -11.20
CA ASN A 15 -6.25 0.82 -12.41
C ASN A 15 -6.08 2.33 -12.19
N ILE A 16 -6.46 2.84 -11.02
CA ILE A 16 -6.20 4.25 -10.63
C ILE A 16 -4.69 4.53 -10.59
N MET A 17 -3.90 3.65 -9.95
CA MET A 17 -2.44 3.79 -9.91
C MET A 17 -1.81 3.79 -11.30
N LYS A 18 -2.29 2.93 -12.22
CA LYS A 18 -1.82 2.92 -13.62
C LYS A 18 -2.07 4.26 -14.30
N GLY A 19 -3.28 4.81 -14.17
CA GLY A 19 -3.59 6.14 -14.71
C GLY A 19 -2.66 7.23 -14.16
N HIS A 20 -2.35 7.18 -12.85
CA HIS A 20 -1.40 8.12 -12.27
C HIS A 20 0.03 7.94 -12.81
N LEU A 21 0.47 6.70 -13.02
CA LEU A 21 1.79 6.37 -13.55
C LEU A 21 1.93 6.83 -15.01
N ASP A 22 0.93 6.58 -15.84
CA ASP A 22 0.90 7.01 -17.25
C ASP A 22 0.94 8.54 -17.35
N ALA A 23 0.15 9.21 -16.50
CA ALA A 23 0.16 10.67 -16.40
C ALA A 23 1.53 11.20 -15.93
N LEU A 24 2.17 10.58 -14.94
CA LEU A 24 3.52 10.97 -14.49
C LEU A 24 4.54 10.86 -15.63
N ALA A 25 4.52 9.75 -16.37
CA ALA A 25 5.40 9.55 -17.52
C ALA A 25 5.17 10.62 -18.61
N LYS A 26 3.92 10.98 -18.88
CA LYS A 26 3.56 12.08 -19.80
C LYS A 26 4.10 13.43 -19.29
N MET A 27 3.90 13.75 -18.01
CA MET A 27 4.33 15.00 -17.41
C MET A 27 5.86 15.18 -17.45
N ILE A 28 6.62 14.09 -17.30
CA ILE A 28 8.09 14.10 -17.44
C ILE A 28 8.48 14.46 -18.88
N ARG A 29 7.86 13.82 -19.89
CA ARG A 29 8.13 14.11 -21.30
C ARG A 29 7.78 15.55 -21.68
N GLU A 30 6.75 16.11 -21.07
CA GLU A 30 6.30 17.49 -21.29
C GLU A 30 7.10 18.53 -20.49
N GLY A 31 8.08 18.12 -19.67
CA GLY A 31 8.89 19.04 -18.87
C GLY A 31 8.08 19.81 -17.82
N ARG A 32 7.05 19.18 -17.24
CA ARG A 32 6.24 19.81 -16.16
C ARG A 32 7.11 20.11 -14.94
N SER A 33 6.69 21.09 -14.14
CA SER A 33 7.44 21.51 -12.95
C SER A 33 7.66 20.38 -11.95
N CYS A 34 8.77 20.45 -11.22
CA CYS A 34 9.11 19.49 -10.17
C CYS A 34 7.99 19.34 -9.13
N THR A 35 7.30 20.42 -8.79
CA THR A 35 6.16 20.40 -7.86
C THR A 35 5.02 19.52 -8.40
N CYS A 36 4.64 19.66 -9.66
CA CYS A 36 3.62 18.82 -10.27
C CYS A 36 4.05 17.34 -10.35
N LEU A 37 5.32 17.06 -10.65
CA LEU A 37 5.85 15.70 -10.66
C LEU A 37 5.82 15.07 -9.26
N LEU A 38 6.15 15.85 -8.23
CA LEU A 38 6.07 15.44 -6.82
C LEU A 38 4.63 15.15 -6.41
N ASP A 39 3.69 16.02 -6.76
CA ASP A 39 2.26 15.82 -6.46
C ASP A 39 1.74 14.53 -7.07
N GLN A 40 2.08 14.27 -8.34
CA GLN A 40 1.66 13.06 -9.03
C GLN A 40 2.32 11.80 -8.45
N SER A 41 3.60 11.88 -8.06
CA SER A 41 4.30 10.81 -7.35
C SER A 41 3.63 10.51 -5.99
N MET A 42 3.25 11.54 -5.23
CA MET A 42 2.53 11.38 -3.96
C MET A 42 1.15 10.74 -4.16
N ALA A 43 0.44 11.06 -5.24
CA ALA A 43 -0.84 10.42 -5.56
C ALA A 43 -0.70 8.89 -5.78
N ILE A 44 0.37 8.47 -6.47
CA ILE A 44 0.70 7.04 -6.63
C ILE A 44 0.98 6.39 -5.27
N GLN A 45 1.81 7.02 -4.45
CA GLN A 45 2.16 6.51 -3.10
C GLN A 45 0.92 6.38 -2.20
N ASN A 46 0.01 7.34 -2.23
CA ASN A 46 -1.22 7.31 -1.43
C ASN A 46 -2.18 6.22 -1.91
N SER A 47 -2.28 6.01 -3.23
CA SER A 47 -3.06 4.91 -3.80
C SER A 47 -2.50 3.54 -3.38
N LEU A 48 -1.18 3.39 -3.35
CA LEU A 48 -0.54 2.15 -2.88
C LEU A 48 -0.78 1.91 -1.39
N LYS A 49 -0.65 2.94 -0.53
CA LYS A 49 -0.98 2.84 0.91
C LYS A 49 -2.44 2.42 1.12
N SER A 50 -3.34 2.95 0.30
CA SER A 50 -4.75 2.60 0.33
C SER A 50 -4.93 1.11 -0.02
N LEU A 51 -4.29 0.62 -1.07
CA LEU A 51 -4.32 -0.81 -1.44
C LEU A 51 -3.74 -1.70 -0.33
N ASP A 52 -2.58 -1.36 0.25
CA ASP A 52 -1.97 -2.10 1.36
C ASP A 52 -2.93 -2.24 2.55
N THR A 53 -3.66 -1.17 2.87
CA THR A 53 -4.64 -1.16 3.97
C THR A 53 -5.80 -2.11 3.71
N LEU A 54 -6.32 -2.16 2.47
CA LEU A 54 -7.38 -3.09 2.07
C LEU A 54 -6.93 -4.55 2.20
N ILE A 55 -5.72 -4.86 1.72
CA ILE A 55 -5.17 -6.22 1.75
C ILE A 55 -4.96 -6.68 3.20
N ILE A 56 -4.36 -5.83 4.04
CA ILE A 56 -4.12 -6.15 5.46
C ILE A 56 -5.44 -6.36 6.18
N LYS A 57 -6.43 -5.49 5.97
CA LYS A 57 -7.77 -5.64 6.58
C LYS A 57 -8.36 -7.01 6.26
N LYS A 58 -8.33 -7.42 4.99
CA LYS A 58 -8.83 -8.75 4.60
C LYS A 58 -8.05 -9.88 5.27
N TYR A 59 -6.73 -9.79 5.24
CA TYR A 59 -5.87 -10.81 5.84
C TYR A 59 -6.20 -10.99 7.34
N LEU A 60 -6.42 -9.88 8.06
CA LEU A 60 -6.85 -9.91 9.46
C LEU A 60 -8.26 -10.53 9.63
N GLU A 61 -9.24 -10.07 8.86
CA GLU A 61 -10.62 -10.58 8.99
C GLU A 61 -10.77 -12.06 8.63
N SER A 62 -9.98 -12.56 7.68
CA SER A 62 -10.10 -13.93 7.18
C SER A 62 -9.24 -14.96 7.92
N ASN A 63 -8.03 -14.59 8.32
CA ASN A 63 -7.07 -15.56 8.89
C ASN A 63 -6.90 -15.41 10.40
N VAL A 64 -7.12 -14.23 10.97
CA VAL A 64 -6.69 -13.96 12.34
C VAL A 64 -7.79 -14.31 13.36
N VAL A 65 -9.07 -14.06 13.05
CA VAL A 65 -10.19 -14.37 13.96
C VAL A 65 -10.32 -15.88 14.24
N GLY A 66 -10.14 -16.74 13.23
CA GLY A 66 -10.21 -18.19 13.38
C GLY A 66 -8.95 -18.82 13.99
N GLN A 67 -7.79 -18.16 13.90
CA GLN A 67 -6.53 -18.67 14.44
C GLN A 67 -6.29 -18.22 15.89
N PHE A 68 -6.82 -17.07 16.32
CA PHE A 68 -6.71 -16.62 17.71
C PHE A 68 -7.32 -17.59 18.73
N THR A 69 -8.31 -18.37 18.31
CA THR A 69 -8.96 -19.40 19.16
C THR A 69 -8.16 -20.71 19.23
N ARG A 70 -7.20 -20.96 18.32
CA ARG A 70 -6.43 -22.22 18.24
C ARG A 70 -4.95 -22.07 18.53
N GLN A 71 -4.30 -20.99 18.09
CA GLN A 71 -2.86 -20.73 18.25
C GLN A 71 -2.59 -19.23 18.45
N LYS A 72 -2.87 -18.76 19.66
CA LYS A 72 -2.79 -17.35 20.06
C LYS A 72 -1.40 -16.72 19.85
N GLU A 73 -0.34 -17.39 20.31
CA GLU A 73 1.03 -16.85 20.27
C GLU A 73 1.57 -16.75 18.83
N GLY A 74 1.35 -17.77 18.00
CA GLY A 74 1.72 -17.77 16.58
C GLY A 74 1.02 -16.66 15.80
N THR A 75 -0.27 -16.46 16.07
CA THR A 75 -1.07 -15.39 15.44
C THR A 75 -0.58 -14.00 15.82
N ILE A 76 -0.19 -13.78 17.09
CA ILE A 76 0.41 -12.51 17.55
C ILE A 76 1.74 -12.24 16.84
N LYS A 77 2.60 -13.25 16.69
CA LYS A 77 3.88 -13.13 15.98
C LYS A 77 3.68 -12.75 14.51
N GLU A 78 2.75 -13.41 13.82
CA GLU A 78 2.44 -13.14 12.42
C GLU A 78 1.90 -11.71 12.22
N LEU A 79 1.04 -11.25 13.13
CA LEU A 79 0.53 -9.89 13.15
C LEU A 79 1.64 -8.85 13.35
N LEU A 80 2.54 -9.10 14.30
CA LEU A 80 3.72 -8.26 14.55
C LEU A 80 4.63 -8.21 13.31
N ASP A 81 4.79 -9.30 12.58
CA ASP A 81 5.61 -9.36 11.38
C ASP A 81 4.98 -8.61 10.19
N VAL A 82 3.65 -8.66 10.03
CA VAL A 82 2.92 -7.80 9.07
C VAL A 82 3.12 -6.32 9.41
N TYR A 83 3.00 -5.96 10.69
CA TYR A 83 3.18 -4.58 11.15
C TYR A 83 4.62 -4.08 10.94
N LYS A 84 5.63 -4.88 11.31
CA LYS A 84 7.06 -4.56 11.10
C LYS A 84 7.40 -4.36 9.62
N ARG A 85 6.83 -5.17 8.71
CA ARG A 85 7.02 -5.01 7.26
C ARG A 85 6.48 -3.66 6.76
N ARG A 86 5.35 -3.20 7.30
CA ARG A 86 4.80 -1.87 7.01
C ARG A 86 5.71 -0.76 7.55
N GLN A 87 6.25 -0.93 8.76
CA GLN A 87 7.08 0.09 9.42
C GLN A 87 8.45 0.27 8.73
N LYS A 88 9.13 -0.82 8.34
CA LYS A 88 10.41 -0.75 7.60
C LYS A 88 10.30 0.06 6.29
N ARG A 89 9.15 0.01 5.61
CA ARG A 89 8.88 0.84 4.42
C ARG A 89 8.79 2.34 4.76
N ALA A 90 8.27 2.70 5.94
CA ALA A 90 8.23 4.08 6.40
C ALA A 90 9.63 4.61 6.75
N THR A 91 10.45 3.81 7.44
CA THR A 91 11.82 4.19 7.85
C THR A 91 12.78 4.33 6.67
N LEU A 92 12.65 3.48 5.64
CA LEU A 92 13.41 3.62 4.39
C LEU A 92 13.05 4.88 3.58
N SER A 93 11.84 5.44 3.78
CA SER A 93 11.46 6.74 3.21
C SER A 93 11.96 7.92 4.03
N ALA A 94 12.08 7.75 5.36
CA ALA A 94 12.58 8.78 6.28
C ALA A 94 14.10 8.96 6.16
N ASN A 95 14.89 7.89 6.06
CA ASN A 95 16.35 7.99 5.90
C ASN A 95 16.80 8.58 4.54
N ARG A 96 15.91 8.63 3.54
CA ARG A 96 16.19 9.29 2.26
C ARG A 96 15.97 10.80 2.27
N ARG A 97 15.34 11.36 3.32
CA ARG A 97 15.12 12.81 3.48
C ARG A 97 16.29 13.55 4.14
N PHE A 98 17.31 12.85 4.61
CA PHE A 98 18.46 13.43 5.34
C PHE A 98 19.81 13.28 4.59
N ASN A 99 19.79 12.86 3.31
CA ASN A 99 20.99 12.73 2.48
C ASN A 99 20.85 13.48 1.14
N ILE A 100 20.33 14.71 1.21
CA ILE A 100 20.46 15.75 0.17
C ILE A 100 20.94 17.01 0.88
#